data_AF-A0A443QXE5-F1
#
_entry.id   AF-A0A443QXE5-F1
#
_cell.length_a   1.000
_cell.length_b   1.000
_cell.length_c   1.000
_cell.angle_alpha   90.00
_cell.angle_beta   90.00
_cell.angle_gamma   90.00
#
_symmetry.space_group_name_H-M   'P 1'
#
loop_
_entity.id
_entity.type
_entity.pdbx_description
1 polymer ?
#
loop_
_entity_poly.entity_id
_entity_poly.type
_entity_poly.pdbx_seq_one_letter_code
_entity_poly.pdbx_strand_id
1 'polypeptide(L)'
;MKQARTNRYCVVEFNFQTFAKFVLKYWWCLSFFVCALNAQQRPFYNIAHMVNSIKEINYYLSRGANAIEADVSFSPNGTALYTFHGYPCDCFRHCNEREEIRKYLEYVNEITKPESALYKRKLALLFLDLKISNLPPSSKAPAGQDLADKIIAHLFEGGKTTSKVYLLLSIGHVYDSDFVLGFQNELESRGLEHLNKRIGWDVGLNDPLNSVISMWQKIEVINNIWQGDGRSNCISPFYNLGRLTQILQRRDELNMMVDDKYIDKVYHWTIDLTQNLRASLRTGVDGIITNHPERLVNILREVEFVDLIRLADQDDDPFERFITRRAESIPSPASNSNQPLAVRIFSGLNDLLSSFNKYLRDFVFLRVAGNHSLSKRHAIQKRSHHQHRSTLIKL
;
A
#
# COMPACT_ATOMS: atom_id res chain seq x y z
N MET A 1 102.89 8.59 -2.14
CA MET A 1 102.23 9.30 -3.26
C MET A 1 101.11 8.45 -3.82
N LYS A 2 100.01 9.11 -4.25
CA LYS A 2 98.83 8.59 -4.97
C LYS A 2 97.66 8.05 -4.14
N GLN A 3 96.85 9.04 -3.80
CA GLN A 3 95.39 9.10 -3.67
C GLN A 3 94.64 8.20 -4.69
N ALA A 4 93.64 7.45 -4.24
CA ALA A 4 92.57 6.90 -5.07
C ALA A 4 91.24 6.93 -4.31
N ARG A 5 90.22 7.46 -4.97
CA ARG A 5 88.89 7.79 -4.46
C ARG A 5 87.90 6.62 -4.62
N THR A 6 87.01 6.53 -3.62
CA THR A 6 85.56 6.24 -3.66
C THR A 6 85.02 5.03 -4.45
N ASN A 7 84.25 4.18 -3.74
CA ASN A 7 82.81 4.05 -3.98
C ASN A 7 82.12 3.50 -2.72
N ARG A 8 81.19 4.28 -2.15
CA ARG A 8 80.26 3.83 -1.10
C ARG A 8 78.98 3.35 -1.80
N TYR A 9 78.68 2.07 -1.68
CA TYR A 9 77.35 1.55 -1.98
C TYR A 9 76.47 1.72 -0.73
N CYS A 10 75.41 2.51 -0.84
CA CYS A 10 74.32 2.49 0.13
C CYS A 10 73.49 1.22 -0.13
N VAL A 11 73.63 0.23 0.75
CA VAL A 11 72.70 -0.89 0.83
C VAL A 11 71.45 -0.37 1.55
N VAL A 12 70.35 -0.20 0.81
CA VAL A 12 69.03 0.02 1.41
C VAL A 12 68.49 -1.35 1.78
N GLU A 13 68.63 -1.73 3.05
CA GLU A 13 67.97 -2.93 3.59
C GLU A 13 66.46 -2.71 3.59
N PHE A 14 65.78 -3.39 2.66
CA PHE A 14 64.33 -3.38 2.58
C PHE A 14 63.77 -4.34 3.64
N ASN A 15 63.35 -3.79 4.79
CA ASN A 15 62.83 -4.58 5.90
C ASN A 15 61.42 -5.13 5.56
N PHE A 16 61.35 -6.41 5.20
CA PHE A 16 60.14 -7.12 4.80
C PHE A 16 59.05 -7.16 5.90
N GLN A 17 59.43 -7.03 7.17
CA GLN A 17 58.46 -7.01 8.29
C GLN A 17 57.66 -5.70 8.35
N THR A 18 58.20 -4.59 7.83
CA THR A 18 57.52 -3.30 7.84
C THR A 18 56.46 -3.22 6.73
N PHE A 19 56.68 -3.88 5.60
CA PHE A 19 55.73 -3.91 4.48
C PHE A 19 54.51 -4.81 4.78
N ALA A 20 54.71 -5.97 5.41
CA ALA A 20 53.61 -6.85 5.82
C ALA A 20 52.67 -6.20 6.85
N LYS A 21 53.21 -5.41 7.79
CA LYS A 21 52.41 -4.62 8.75
C LYS A 21 51.66 -3.46 8.09
N PHE A 22 52.17 -2.91 6.99
CA PHE A 22 51.48 -1.88 6.22
C PHE A 22 50.29 -2.48 5.45
N VAL A 23 50.48 -3.61 4.76
CA VAL A 23 49.40 -4.25 3.99
C VAL A 23 48.27 -4.77 4.90
N LEU A 24 48.56 -5.35 6.07
CA LEU A 24 47.53 -5.80 7.02
C LEU A 24 46.76 -4.64 7.68
N LYS A 25 47.40 -3.49 7.92
CA LYS A 25 46.75 -2.31 8.49
C LYS A 25 45.80 -1.62 7.50
N TYR A 26 46.11 -1.67 6.20
CA TYR A 26 45.25 -1.14 5.14
C TYR A 26 44.18 -2.14 4.66
N TRP A 27 44.37 -3.46 4.84
CA TRP A 27 43.34 -4.45 4.51
C TRP A 27 42.18 -4.46 5.54
N TRP A 28 42.48 -4.11 6.80
CA TRP A 28 41.45 -3.84 7.80
C TRP A 28 40.72 -2.50 7.55
N CYS A 29 41.37 -1.49 6.97
CA CYS A 29 40.65 -0.28 6.54
C CYS A 29 39.80 -0.49 5.28
N LEU A 30 40.20 -1.37 4.36
CA LEU A 30 39.38 -1.71 3.19
C LEU A 30 38.19 -2.61 3.53
N SER A 31 38.28 -3.38 4.62
CA SER A 31 37.18 -4.23 5.11
C SER A 31 36.16 -3.46 5.97
N PHE A 32 36.48 -2.23 6.38
CA PHE A 32 35.60 -1.34 7.15
C PHE A 32 34.86 -0.29 6.31
N PHE A 33 35.05 -0.27 4.99
CA PHE A 33 34.38 0.69 4.07
C PHE A 33 33.66 0.01 2.90
N VAL A 34 33.22 -1.23 3.09
CA VAL A 34 32.04 -1.78 2.41
C VAL A 34 31.03 -2.15 3.49
N CYS A 35 30.70 -1.20 4.35
CA CYS A 35 29.32 -1.12 4.80
C CYS A 35 28.50 -0.86 3.54
N ALA A 36 28.07 -1.94 2.87
CA ALA A 36 26.85 -1.91 2.11
C ALA A 36 25.79 -1.40 3.10
N LEU A 37 25.59 -0.08 3.11
CA LEU A 37 24.34 0.51 3.53
C LEU A 37 23.32 -0.20 2.66
N ASN A 38 22.73 -1.28 3.20
CA ASN A 38 21.50 -1.83 2.66
C ASN A 38 20.52 -0.66 2.75
N ALA A 39 20.43 0.11 1.67
CA ALA A 39 19.39 1.09 1.51
C ALA A 39 18.10 0.31 1.69
N GLN A 40 17.41 0.56 2.80
CA GLN A 40 16.16 -0.12 3.09
C GLN A 40 15.22 0.17 1.92
N GLN A 41 14.76 -0.87 1.23
CA GLN A 41 13.76 -0.70 0.19
C GLN A 41 12.51 -0.06 0.79
N ARG A 42 11.95 0.93 0.11
CA ARG A 42 10.69 1.56 0.54
C ARG A 42 9.56 0.53 0.51
N PRO A 43 8.83 0.31 1.62
CA PRO A 43 7.61 -0.50 1.62
C PRO A 43 6.55 0.18 0.75
N PHE A 44 5.90 -0.62 -0.11
CA PHE A 44 4.96 -0.12 -1.10
C PHE A 44 3.62 -0.86 -1.06
N TYR A 45 2.53 -0.11 -1.15
CA TYR A 45 1.17 -0.62 -1.09
C TYR A 45 0.56 -0.72 -2.51
N ASN A 46 0.48 -1.94 -3.01
CA ASN A 46 -0.26 -2.34 -4.20
C ASN A 46 -1.72 -2.59 -3.82
N ILE A 47 -2.53 -1.54 -3.90
CA ILE A 47 -3.90 -1.53 -3.41
C ILE A 47 -4.84 -1.94 -4.55
N ALA A 48 -5.51 -3.08 -4.39
CA ALA A 48 -6.54 -3.47 -5.34
C ALA A 48 -7.79 -2.60 -5.15
N HIS A 49 -8.27 -2.03 -6.25
CA HIS A 49 -9.41 -1.10 -6.28
C HIS A 49 -10.76 -1.82 -6.20
N MET A 50 -11.75 -1.21 -5.54
CA MET A 50 -13.16 -1.57 -5.56
C MET A 50 -13.41 -3.07 -5.28
N VAL A 51 -12.76 -3.60 -4.25
CA VAL A 51 -12.79 -5.02 -3.84
C VAL A 51 -13.98 -5.22 -2.91
N ASN A 52 -15.18 -5.23 -3.47
CA ASN A 52 -16.41 -5.14 -2.68
C ASN A 52 -17.01 -6.49 -2.26
N SER A 53 -16.32 -7.60 -2.51
CA SER A 53 -16.80 -8.94 -2.15
C SER A 53 -15.68 -9.89 -1.71
N ILE A 54 -16.02 -10.89 -0.89
CA ILE A 54 -15.07 -11.90 -0.39
C ILE A 54 -14.36 -12.65 -1.53
N LYS A 55 -15.07 -12.90 -2.65
CA LYS A 55 -14.47 -13.53 -3.83
C LYS A 55 -13.41 -12.64 -4.48
N GLU A 56 -13.63 -11.33 -4.51
CA GLU A 56 -12.69 -10.36 -5.07
C GLU A 56 -11.44 -10.24 -4.21
N ILE A 57 -11.56 -10.29 -2.87
CA ILE A 57 -10.39 -10.32 -1.96
C ILE A 57 -9.43 -11.43 -2.39
N ASN A 58 -9.93 -12.66 -2.49
CA ASN A 58 -9.10 -13.80 -2.89
C ASN A 58 -8.51 -13.63 -4.29
N TYR A 59 -9.33 -13.14 -5.23
CA TYR A 59 -8.91 -12.90 -6.60
C TYR A 59 -7.75 -11.90 -6.69
N TYR A 60 -7.86 -10.73 -6.06
CA TYR A 60 -6.84 -9.69 -6.14
C TYR A 60 -5.59 -10.01 -5.32
N LEU A 61 -5.72 -10.64 -4.15
CA LEU A 61 -4.56 -11.12 -3.39
C LEU A 61 -3.76 -12.16 -4.18
N SER A 62 -4.43 -13.06 -4.93
CA SER A 62 -3.74 -14.04 -5.78
C SER A 62 -2.91 -13.40 -6.90
N ARG A 63 -3.17 -12.13 -7.20
CA ARG A 63 -2.51 -11.35 -8.25
C ARG A 63 -1.46 -10.38 -7.73
N GLY A 64 -1.18 -10.47 -6.43
CA GLY A 64 -0.08 -9.76 -5.81
C GLY A 64 -0.44 -8.41 -5.20
N ALA A 65 -1.73 -8.13 -5.03
CA ALA A 65 -2.14 -7.06 -4.11
C ALA A 65 -1.69 -7.41 -2.68
N ASN A 66 -1.22 -6.41 -1.94
CA ASN A 66 -0.93 -6.49 -0.50
C ASN A 66 -1.84 -5.57 0.32
N ALA A 67 -2.69 -4.81 -0.35
CA ALA A 67 -3.75 -4.00 0.23
C ALA A 67 -4.99 -4.07 -0.64
N ILE A 68 -6.16 -3.80 -0.06
CA ILE A 68 -7.43 -3.78 -0.78
C ILE A 68 -8.21 -2.53 -0.36
N GLU A 69 -8.84 -1.88 -1.32
CA GLU A 69 -9.80 -0.81 -1.10
C GLU A 69 -11.22 -1.35 -1.36
N ALA A 70 -12.16 -1.01 -0.47
CA ALA A 70 -13.56 -1.38 -0.58
C ALA A 70 -14.47 -0.20 -0.22
N ASP A 71 -15.51 0.01 -1.00
CA ASP A 71 -16.48 1.08 -0.81
C ASP A 71 -17.48 0.70 0.27
N VAL A 72 -17.72 1.54 1.26
CA VAL A 72 -18.73 1.30 2.30
C VAL A 72 -19.96 2.16 2.03
N SER A 73 -21.08 1.49 1.83
CA SER A 73 -22.39 2.13 1.65
C SER A 73 -23.15 2.26 2.97
N PHE A 74 -23.92 3.33 3.09
CA PHE A 74 -24.68 3.67 4.30
C PHE A 74 -26.16 3.87 3.97
N SER A 75 -27.05 3.51 4.90
CA SER A 75 -28.44 3.96 4.86
C SER A 75 -28.55 5.45 5.26
N PRO A 76 -29.68 6.11 4.97
CA PRO A 76 -29.86 7.53 5.28
C PRO A 76 -29.71 7.92 6.75
N ASN A 77 -29.91 6.98 7.69
CA ASN A 77 -29.72 7.20 9.13
C ASN A 77 -28.27 6.96 9.60
N GLY A 78 -27.35 6.66 8.69
CA GLY A 78 -25.95 6.41 8.99
C GLY A 78 -25.58 4.95 9.27
N THR A 79 -26.48 3.97 9.15
CA THR A 79 -26.08 2.56 9.33
C THR A 79 -25.23 2.09 8.14
N ALA A 80 -24.00 1.61 8.40
CA ALA A 80 -23.15 0.95 7.40
C ALA A 80 -23.78 -0.40 7.01
N LEU A 81 -23.96 -0.63 5.71
CA LEU A 81 -24.73 -1.77 5.18
C LEU A 81 -23.86 -2.79 4.44
N TYR A 82 -23.22 -2.35 3.36
CA TYR A 82 -22.53 -3.22 2.42
C TYR A 82 -21.19 -2.63 2.01
N THR A 83 -20.25 -3.51 1.67
CA THR A 83 -19.18 -3.12 0.76
C THR A 83 -19.76 -3.05 -0.65
N PHE A 84 -19.95 -1.86 -1.22
CA PHE A 84 -20.64 -1.67 -2.50
C PHE A 84 -20.40 -0.28 -3.11
N HIS A 85 -19.99 -0.26 -4.38
CA HIS A 85 -19.83 0.97 -5.17
C HIS A 85 -21.12 1.38 -5.90
N GLY A 86 -21.62 0.52 -6.80
CA GLY A 86 -22.71 0.86 -7.74
C GLY A 86 -22.22 1.57 -9.02
N TYR A 87 -23.14 1.82 -9.96
CA TYR A 87 -22.82 2.54 -11.20
C TYR A 87 -23.02 4.06 -11.04
N PRO A 88 -22.21 4.90 -11.72
CA PRO A 88 -21.05 4.55 -12.55
C PRO A 88 -19.82 4.15 -11.71
N CYS A 89 -18.92 3.33 -12.26
CA CYS A 89 -17.61 3.04 -11.67
C CYS A 89 -16.51 3.06 -12.74
N ASP A 90 -15.29 2.66 -12.36
CA ASP A 90 -14.13 2.57 -13.25
C ASP A 90 -14.40 1.79 -14.54
N CYS A 91 -13.72 2.20 -15.60
CA CYS A 91 -13.80 1.59 -16.92
C CYS A 91 -13.35 0.13 -16.85
N PHE A 92 -14.11 -0.73 -17.53
CA PHE A 92 -13.87 -2.17 -17.59
C PHE A 92 -13.92 -2.87 -16.22
N ARG A 93 -14.76 -2.36 -15.31
CA ARG A 93 -15.07 -3.00 -14.02
C ARG A 93 -16.54 -3.38 -13.90
N HIS A 94 -16.79 -4.41 -13.09
CA HIS A 94 -18.14 -4.79 -12.65
C HIS A 94 -18.45 -4.06 -11.35
N CYS A 95 -19.40 -3.13 -11.37
CA CYS A 95 -19.66 -2.23 -10.23
C CYS A 95 -20.67 -2.79 -9.20
N ASN A 96 -21.23 -3.98 -9.46
CA ASN A 96 -22.36 -4.53 -8.72
C ASN A 96 -22.00 -5.58 -7.67
N GLU A 97 -20.71 -5.92 -7.55
CA GLU A 97 -20.27 -6.84 -6.51
C GLU A 97 -20.45 -6.20 -5.14
N ARG A 98 -20.91 -7.01 -4.18
CA ARG A 98 -21.15 -6.55 -2.81
C ARG A 98 -21.08 -7.67 -1.80
N GLU A 99 -20.86 -7.29 -0.54
CA GLU A 99 -20.95 -8.15 0.63
C GLU A 99 -21.58 -7.37 1.79
N GLU A 100 -22.25 -8.06 2.72
CA GLU A 100 -22.67 -7.44 3.98
C GLU A 100 -21.42 -6.98 4.76
N ILE A 101 -21.38 -5.72 5.21
CA ILE A 101 -20.16 -5.14 5.80
C ILE A 101 -19.61 -5.99 6.95
N ARG A 102 -20.51 -6.56 7.76
CA ARG A 102 -20.16 -7.47 8.85
C ARG A 102 -19.39 -8.70 8.37
N LYS A 103 -19.94 -9.41 7.37
CA LYS A 103 -19.30 -10.62 6.80
C LYS A 103 -17.98 -10.30 6.14
N TYR A 104 -17.89 -9.14 5.49
CA TYR A 104 -16.67 -8.66 4.87
C TYR A 104 -15.57 -8.46 5.91
N LEU A 105 -15.85 -7.75 7.00
CA LEU A 105 -14.91 -7.51 8.10
C LEU A 105 -14.50 -8.81 8.82
N GLU A 106 -15.46 -9.70 9.11
CA GLU A 106 -15.19 -11.02 9.70
C GLU A 106 -14.24 -11.85 8.82
N TYR A 107 -14.43 -11.81 7.50
CA TYR A 107 -13.56 -12.51 6.57
C TYR A 107 -12.15 -11.91 6.53
N VAL A 108 -12.02 -10.58 6.49
CA VAL A 108 -10.72 -9.90 6.54
C VAL A 108 -9.98 -10.23 7.84
N ASN A 109 -10.67 -10.17 8.98
CA ASN A 109 -10.13 -10.58 10.27
C ASN A 109 -9.56 -12.00 10.22
N GLU A 110 -10.36 -12.97 9.78
CA GLU A 110 -9.96 -14.38 9.71
C GLU A 110 -8.72 -14.60 8.83
N ILE A 111 -8.67 -14.02 7.63
CA ILE A 111 -7.54 -14.21 6.73
C ILE A 111 -6.29 -13.44 7.13
N THR A 112 -6.34 -12.58 8.16
CA THR A 112 -5.19 -11.80 8.63
C THR A 112 -4.72 -12.20 10.03
N LYS A 113 -5.27 -13.29 10.58
CA LYS A 113 -4.83 -13.95 11.81
C LYS A 113 -3.74 -14.99 11.55
N PRO A 114 -2.54 -14.88 12.14
CA PRO A 114 -1.45 -15.85 11.95
C PRO A 114 -1.82 -17.31 12.24
N GLU A 115 -2.74 -17.54 13.18
CA GLU A 115 -3.23 -18.87 13.58
C GLU A 115 -4.28 -19.46 12.65
N SER A 116 -4.85 -18.65 11.75
CA SER A 116 -5.87 -19.13 10.81
C SER A 116 -5.26 -20.01 9.72
N ALA A 117 -5.96 -21.09 9.38
CA ALA A 117 -5.62 -21.90 8.20
C ALA A 117 -5.77 -21.13 6.87
N LEU A 118 -6.49 -20.02 6.87
CA LEU A 118 -6.68 -19.14 5.70
C LEU A 118 -5.69 -17.98 5.66
N TYR A 119 -4.79 -17.87 6.63
CA TYR A 119 -3.90 -16.73 6.82
C TYR A 119 -3.18 -16.29 5.54
N LYS A 120 -3.28 -15.00 5.25
CA LYS A 120 -2.68 -14.27 4.14
C LYS A 120 -1.76 -13.20 4.70
N ARG A 121 -0.54 -13.58 5.06
CA ARG A 121 0.50 -12.65 5.54
C ARG A 121 0.70 -11.40 4.66
N LYS A 122 0.44 -11.53 3.36
CA LYS A 122 0.60 -10.44 2.39
C LYS A 122 -0.48 -9.35 2.49
N LEU A 123 -1.65 -9.60 3.09
CA LEU A 123 -2.67 -8.57 3.23
C LEU A 123 -2.33 -7.68 4.44
N ALA A 124 -1.67 -6.56 4.18
CA ALA A 124 -1.20 -5.62 5.19
C ALA A 124 -2.25 -4.57 5.57
N LEU A 125 -2.99 -4.06 4.58
CA LEU A 125 -3.88 -2.91 4.76
C LEU A 125 -5.28 -3.17 4.15
N LEU A 126 -6.31 -2.92 4.96
CA LEU A 126 -7.68 -2.73 4.50
C LEU A 126 -7.96 -1.22 4.40
N PHE A 127 -8.31 -0.75 3.22
CA PHE A 127 -8.71 0.61 2.94
C PHE A 127 -10.24 0.63 2.75
N LEU A 128 -10.97 1.46 3.49
CA LEU A 128 -12.41 1.63 3.33
C LEU A 128 -12.72 3.03 2.76
N ASP A 129 -13.26 3.09 1.54
CA ASP A 129 -13.79 4.32 0.92
C ASP A 129 -15.23 4.55 1.39
N LEU A 130 -15.44 5.57 2.23
CA LEU A 130 -16.70 5.79 2.92
C LEU A 130 -17.63 6.66 2.07
N LYS A 131 -18.72 6.08 1.55
CA LYS A 131 -19.72 6.79 0.74
C LYS A 131 -20.71 7.59 1.59
N ILE A 132 -20.17 8.52 2.38
CA ILE A 132 -20.91 9.30 3.39
C ILE A 132 -21.31 10.70 2.94
N SER A 133 -20.75 11.21 1.84
CA SER A 133 -20.96 12.62 1.44
C SER A 133 -22.42 12.95 1.11
N ASN A 134 -23.22 11.95 0.74
CA ASN A 134 -24.66 12.10 0.47
C ASN A 134 -25.54 11.91 1.72
N LEU A 135 -24.95 11.61 2.89
CA LEU A 135 -25.72 11.50 4.13
C LEU A 135 -26.16 12.89 4.63
N PRO A 136 -27.33 12.98 5.28
CA PRO A 136 -27.70 14.18 6.01
C PRO A 136 -26.60 14.54 7.03
N PRO A 137 -26.29 15.83 7.26
CA PRO A 137 -25.27 16.24 8.23
C PRO A 137 -25.48 15.61 9.61
N SER A 138 -26.73 15.54 10.09
CA SER A 138 -27.09 14.91 11.38
C SER A 138 -26.83 13.41 11.46
N SER A 139 -26.60 12.74 10.33
CA SER A 139 -26.35 11.29 10.25
C SER A 139 -24.86 10.94 10.11
N LYS A 140 -23.97 11.92 9.91
CA LYS A 140 -22.53 11.65 9.71
C LYS A 140 -21.84 11.15 10.97
N ALA A 141 -22.05 11.81 12.11
CA ALA A 141 -21.50 11.34 13.39
C ALA A 141 -22.09 9.97 13.81
N PRO A 142 -23.41 9.73 13.73
CA PRO A 142 -23.98 8.38 13.92
C PRO A 142 -23.40 7.33 12.97
N ALA A 143 -23.07 7.70 11.73
CA ALA A 143 -22.41 6.78 10.79
C ALA A 143 -20.99 6.41 11.23
N GLY A 144 -20.25 7.37 11.80
CA GLY A 144 -18.95 7.12 12.43
C GLY A 144 -19.06 6.11 13.57
N GLN A 145 -20.03 6.32 14.47
CA GLN A 145 -20.29 5.44 15.61
C GLN A 145 -20.69 4.03 15.18
N ASP A 146 -21.63 3.92 14.25
CA ASP A 146 -22.11 2.63 13.75
C ASP A 146 -21.00 1.84 13.03
N LEU A 147 -20.15 2.49 12.23
CA LEU A 147 -19.02 1.79 11.60
C LEU A 147 -17.95 1.41 12.64
N ALA A 148 -17.67 2.27 13.62
CA ALA A 148 -16.74 1.95 14.71
C ALA A 148 -17.19 0.71 15.48
N ASP A 149 -18.47 0.62 15.87
CA ASP A 149 -19.03 -0.55 16.54
C ASP A 149 -18.80 -1.84 15.72
N LYS A 150 -19.09 -1.79 14.42
CA LYS A 150 -18.88 -2.95 13.53
C LYS A 150 -17.42 -3.33 13.38
N ILE A 151 -16.50 -2.37 13.24
CA ILE A 151 -15.06 -2.64 13.18
C ILE A 151 -14.55 -3.24 14.48
N ILE A 152 -14.93 -2.65 15.62
CA ILE A 152 -14.56 -3.15 16.94
C ILE A 152 -15.03 -4.59 17.11
N ALA A 153 -16.29 -4.89 16.77
CA ALA A 153 -16.86 -6.23 16.94
C ALA A 153 -16.28 -7.25 15.96
N HIS A 154 -16.18 -6.89 14.68
CA HIS A 154 -15.99 -7.87 13.59
C HIS A 154 -14.58 -7.88 12.98
N LEU A 155 -13.84 -6.77 13.08
CA LEU A 155 -12.46 -6.70 12.61
C LEU A 155 -11.44 -6.81 13.75
N PHE A 156 -11.72 -6.17 14.89
CA PHE A 156 -10.78 -6.06 16.02
C PHE A 156 -11.17 -6.84 17.28
N GLU A 157 -12.28 -7.58 17.24
CA GLU A 157 -12.72 -8.51 18.30
C GLU A 157 -12.72 -7.87 19.70
N GLY A 158 -13.31 -6.69 19.83
CA GLY A 158 -13.35 -5.92 21.07
C GLY A 158 -11.98 -5.42 21.53
N GLY A 159 -11.06 -5.17 20.60
CA GLY A 159 -9.70 -4.71 20.88
C GLY A 159 -8.70 -5.82 21.20
N LYS A 160 -9.11 -7.10 21.13
CA LYS A 160 -8.28 -8.26 21.51
C LYS A 160 -7.78 -9.06 20.31
N THR A 161 -7.98 -8.58 19.10
CA THR A 161 -7.65 -9.36 17.91
C THR A 161 -6.15 -9.65 17.78
N THR A 162 -5.87 -10.86 17.32
CA THR A 162 -4.57 -11.33 16.82
C THR A 162 -4.37 -11.01 15.34
N SER A 163 -5.42 -10.56 14.63
CA SER A 163 -5.31 -10.08 13.26
C SER A 163 -4.25 -8.99 13.17
N LYS A 164 -3.42 -9.08 12.14
CA LYS A 164 -2.32 -8.16 11.86
C LYS A 164 -2.66 -7.07 10.85
N VAL A 165 -3.91 -6.99 10.40
CA VAL A 165 -4.32 -5.99 9.41
C VAL A 165 -4.37 -4.60 10.04
N TYR A 166 -3.92 -3.62 9.27
CA TYR A 166 -4.16 -2.20 9.49
C TYR A 166 -5.41 -1.74 8.76
N LEU A 167 -6.04 -0.69 9.24
CA LEU A 167 -7.23 -0.10 8.67
C LEU A 167 -6.96 1.34 8.26
N LEU A 168 -7.39 1.73 7.07
CA LEU A 168 -7.42 3.11 6.59
C LEU A 168 -8.86 3.50 6.25
N LEU A 169 -9.35 4.58 6.84
CA LEU A 169 -10.69 5.11 6.65
C LEU A 169 -10.63 6.38 5.80
N SER A 170 -11.22 6.36 4.61
CA SER A 170 -11.26 7.51 3.70
C SER A 170 -12.64 8.15 3.71
N ILE A 171 -12.76 9.37 4.22
CA ILE A 171 -13.95 10.19 4.04
C ILE A 171 -13.89 10.88 2.66
N GLY A 172 -15.04 11.22 2.08
CA GLY A 172 -15.07 11.86 0.77
C GLY A 172 -14.48 13.27 0.80
N HIS A 173 -14.99 14.11 1.70
CA HIS A 173 -14.65 15.54 1.77
C HIS A 173 -14.35 16.02 3.19
N VAL A 174 -13.73 17.19 3.30
CA VAL A 174 -13.40 17.81 4.60
C VAL A 174 -14.63 18.16 5.43
N TYR A 175 -15.78 18.37 4.79
CA TYR A 175 -17.05 18.62 5.47
C TYR A 175 -17.74 17.32 5.94
N ASP A 176 -17.09 16.17 5.77
CA ASP A 176 -17.51 14.89 6.34
C ASP A 176 -16.83 14.61 7.69
N SER A 177 -16.09 15.57 8.27
CA SER A 177 -15.33 15.42 9.52
C SER A 177 -16.15 14.96 10.73
N ASP A 178 -17.46 15.23 10.77
CA ASP A 178 -18.35 14.74 11.83
C ASP A 178 -18.36 13.21 11.93
N PHE A 179 -18.14 12.51 10.81
CA PHE A 179 -17.95 11.06 10.82
C PHE A 179 -16.74 10.65 11.65
N VAL A 180 -15.60 11.33 11.46
CA VAL A 180 -14.34 11.07 12.17
C VAL A 180 -14.55 11.27 13.67
N LEU A 181 -15.21 12.37 14.06
CA LEU A 181 -15.53 12.66 15.46
C LEU A 181 -16.44 11.59 16.06
N GLY A 182 -17.51 11.20 15.35
CA GLY A 182 -18.40 10.12 15.80
C GLY A 182 -17.67 8.80 16.00
N PHE A 183 -16.76 8.45 15.09
CA PHE A 183 -15.94 7.24 15.18
C PHE A 183 -14.99 7.27 16.38
N GLN A 184 -14.27 8.38 16.58
CA GLN A 184 -13.33 8.53 17.70
C GLN A 184 -14.05 8.51 19.05
N ASN A 185 -15.18 9.21 19.16
CA ASN A 185 -16.00 9.20 20.37
C ASN A 185 -16.46 7.79 20.75
N GLU A 186 -16.77 6.94 19.75
CA GLU A 186 -17.14 5.55 20.01
C GLU A 186 -15.97 4.74 20.59
N LEU A 187 -14.75 4.92 20.06
CA LEU A 187 -13.55 4.26 20.61
C LEU A 187 -13.26 4.71 22.04
N GLU A 188 -13.30 6.02 22.29
CA GLU A 188 -13.06 6.61 23.61
C GLU A 188 -14.10 6.15 24.63
N SER A 189 -15.39 6.16 24.27
CA SER A 189 -16.46 5.74 25.18
C SER A 189 -16.34 4.27 25.62
N ARG A 190 -15.62 3.44 24.86
CA ARG A 190 -15.35 2.03 25.15
C ARG A 190 -13.96 1.77 25.74
N GLY A 191 -13.12 2.79 25.92
CA GLY A 191 -11.73 2.63 26.37
C GLY A 191 -10.85 1.86 25.37
N LEU A 192 -11.10 2.04 24.07
CA LEU A 192 -10.43 1.33 22.97
C LEU A 192 -9.55 2.25 22.11
N GLU A 193 -9.12 3.38 22.64
CA GLU A 193 -8.26 4.38 21.97
C GLU A 193 -6.91 3.79 21.52
N HIS A 194 -6.46 2.72 22.18
CA HIS A 194 -5.26 1.97 21.78
C HIS A 194 -5.38 1.37 20.37
N LEU A 195 -6.59 1.26 19.80
CA LEU A 195 -6.81 0.86 18.41
C LEU A 195 -6.38 1.95 17.41
N ASN A 196 -6.23 3.21 17.83
CA ASN A 196 -5.75 4.27 16.94
C ASN A 196 -4.37 3.96 16.33
N LYS A 197 -3.52 3.17 16.98
CA LYS A 197 -2.25 2.69 16.39
C LYS A 197 -2.41 1.76 15.17
N ARG A 198 -3.64 1.30 14.89
CA ARG A 198 -4.00 0.37 13.81
C ARG A 198 -4.91 1.04 12.77
N ILE A 199 -5.34 2.28 13.02
CA ILE A 199 -6.34 2.99 12.22
C ILE A 199 -5.71 4.27 11.70
N GLY A 200 -5.80 4.48 10.40
CA GLY A 200 -5.42 5.71 9.72
C GLY A 200 -6.59 6.36 9.02
N TRP A 201 -6.35 7.55 8.49
CA TRP A 201 -7.37 8.43 7.94
C TRP A 201 -6.96 9.04 6.60
N ASP A 202 -7.93 9.30 5.73
CA ASP A 202 -7.74 9.96 4.43
C ASP A 202 -8.94 10.85 4.07
N VAL A 203 -8.72 11.83 3.18
CA VAL A 203 -9.77 12.58 2.48
C VAL A 203 -9.62 12.33 0.97
N GLY A 204 -10.52 11.50 0.43
CA GLY A 204 -10.30 10.83 -0.85
C GLY A 204 -10.68 11.62 -2.11
N LEU A 205 -11.55 12.64 -2.03
CA LEU A 205 -12.13 13.30 -3.23
C LEU A 205 -11.44 14.60 -3.66
N ASN A 206 -10.13 14.71 -3.42
CA ASN A 206 -9.26 15.78 -3.90
C ASN A 206 -9.66 17.20 -3.48
N ASP A 207 -10.21 17.37 -2.27
CA ASP A 207 -10.38 18.70 -1.68
C ASP A 207 -9.05 19.48 -1.67
N PRO A 208 -9.10 20.83 -1.65
CA PRO A 208 -7.90 21.65 -1.59
C PRO A 208 -7.01 21.23 -0.43
N LEU A 209 -5.71 21.02 -0.69
CA LEU A 209 -4.78 20.44 0.28
C LEU A 209 -4.75 21.21 1.62
N ASN A 210 -4.76 22.54 1.55
CA ASN A 210 -4.79 23.39 2.75
C ASN A 210 -6.07 23.19 3.58
N SER A 211 -7.22 22.95 2.93
CA SER A 211 -8.47 22.65 3.62
C SER A 211 -8.42 21.30 4.33
N VAL A 212 -7.80 20.30 3.71
CA VAL A 212 -7.59 18.98 4.33
C VAL A 212 -6.69 19.10 5.56
N ILE A 213 -5.54 19.78 5.42
CA ILE A 213 -4.62 20.01 6.55
C ILE A 213 -5.31 20.80 7.67
N SER A 214 -6.04 21.86 7.33
CA SER A 214 -6.80 22.65 8.31
C SER A 214 -7.90 21.86 9.01
N MET A 215 -8.49 20.85 8.35
CA MET A 215 -9.45 19.95 8.98
C MET A 215 -8.73 19.05 9.99
N TRP A 216 -7.65 18.37 9.60
CA TRP A 216 -6.91 17.49 10.51
C TRP A 216 -6.33 18.25 11.71
N GLN A 217 -5.84 19.47 11.51
CA GLN A 217 -5.39 20.36 12.59
C GLN A 217 -6.46 20.64 13.65
N LYS A 218 -7.74 20.65 13.27
CA LYS A 218 -8.85 20.88 14.22
C LYS A 218 -9.23 19.61 14.99
N ILE A 219 -8.82 18.44 14.52
CA ILE A 219 -9.11 17.16 15.14
C ILE A 219 -7.81 16.63 15.77
N GLU A 220 -7.39 17.25 16.87
CA GLU A 220 -6.08 17.06 17.50
C GLU A 220 -5.74 15.60 17.88
N VAL A 221 -6.75 14.74 18.02
CA VAL A 221 -6.60 13.32 18.36
C VAL A 221 -6.13 12.45 17.19
N ILE A 222 -6.16 12.98 15.96
CA ILE A 222 -5.88 12.21 14.75
C ILE A 222 -4.41 12.28 14.36
N ASN A 223 -3.84 11.10 14.14
CA ASN A 223 -2.58 10.85 13.46
C ASN A 223 -2.82 9.85 12.31
N ASN A 224 -1.77 9.32 11.71
CA ASN A 224 -1.85 8.23 10.73
C ASN A 224 -2.57 8.64 9.44
N ILE A 225 -2.19 9.78 8.87
CA ILE A 225 -2.88 10.31 7.69
C ILE A 225 -2.25 9.80 6.41
N TRP A 226 -3.07 9.25 5.55
CA TRP A 226 -2.77 9.05 4.15
C TRP A 226 -3.40 10.18 3.35
N GLN A 227 -2.77 10.54 2.24
CA GLN A 227 -3.35 11.48 1.30
C GLN A 227 -3.35 10.90 -0.12
N GLY A 228 -4.55 10.72 -0.66
CA GLY A 228 -4.77 10.37 -2.05
C GLY A 228 -4.69 11.56 -2.99
N ASP A 229 -4.25 11.31 -4.22
CA ASP A 229 -4.53 12.16 -5.38
C ASP A 229 -4.87 11.28 -6.57
N GLY A 230 -5.84 11.69 -7.38
CA GLY A 230 -6.17 10.90 -8.55
C GLY A 230 -7.58 11.01 -9.08
N ARG A 231 -7.91 10.13 -10.02
CA ARG A 231 -9.24 10.07 -10.63
C ARG A 231 -9.49 8.68 -11.20
N SER A 232 -10.76 8.39 -11.49
CA SER A 232 -11.17 7.15 -12.17
C SER A 232 -10.27 6.81 -13.37
N ASN A 233 -9.95 5.53 -13.53
CA ASN A 233 -9.08 5.03 -14.60
C ASN A 233 -9.58 5.40 -16.01
N CYS A 234 -10.87 5.71 -16.17
CA CYS A 234 -11.47 6.15 -17.41
C CYS A 234 -10.81 7.41 -17.98
N ILE A 235 -10.27 8.26 -17.09
CA ILE A 235 -9.71 9.56 -17.45
C ILE A 235 -8.37 9.85 -16.77
N SER A 236 -7.89 8.96 -15.89
CA SER A 236 -6.59 9.10 -15.24
C SER A 236 -5.40 9.28 -16.20
N PRO A 237 -5.39 8.76 -17.45
CA PRO A 237 -4.33 9.07 -18.41
C PRO A 237 -4.20 10.55 -18.78
N PHE A 238 -5.25 11.36 -18.57
CA PHE A 238 -5.28 12.79 -18.86
C PHE A 238 -5.31 13.65 -17.59
N TYR A 239 -5.20 13.03 -16.41
CA TYR A 239 -5.24 13.73 -15.13
C TYR A 239 -3.94 14.49 -14.87
N ASN A 240 -4.05 15.71 -14.34
CA ASN A 240 -2.91 16.57 -14.04
C ASN A 240 -2.27 16.20 -12.69
N LEU A 241 -0.97 15.89 -12.67
CA LEU A 241 -0.23 15.46 -11.48
C LEU A 241 0.31 16.63 -10.60
N GLY A 242 -0.12 17.86 -10.85
CA GLY A 242 0.29 19.04 -10.09
C GLY A 242 -0.08 18.94 -8.61
N ARG A 243 -1.30 18.45 -8.30
CA ARG A 243 -1.77 18.23 -6.93
C ARG A 243 -0.96 17.13 -6.24
N LEU A 244 -0.77 15.97 -6.89
CA LEU A 244 0.11 14.91 -6.38
C LEU A 244 1.52 15.42 -6.04
N THR A 245 2.09 16.26 -6.89
CA THR A 245 3.43 16.85 -6.66
C THR A 245 3.44 17.73 -5.41
N GLN A 246 2.42 18.58 -5.21
CA GLN A 246 2.30 19.42 -4.01
C GLN A 246 2.16 18.57 -2.74
N ILE A 247 1.40 17.48 -2.80
CA ILE A 247 1.23 16.56 -1.66
C ILE A 247 2.54 15.88 -1.30
N LEU A 248 3.27 15.37 -2.30
CA LEU A 248 4.58 14.74 -2.08
C LEU A 248 5.59 15.72 -1.50
N GLN A 249 5.65 16.95 -2.03
CA GLN A 249 6.45 18.02 -1.45
C GLN A 249 6.07 18.24 0.02
N ARG A 250 4.78 18.30 0.33
CA ARG A 250 4.34 18.53 1.71
C ARG A 250 4.69 17.36 2.65
N ARG A 251 4.58 16.12 2.20
CA ARG A 251 4.99 14.92 2.96
C ARG A 251 6.49 14.92 3.24
N ASP A 252 7.30 15.28 2.23
CA ASP A 252 8.77 15.15 2.25
C ASP A 252 9.48 16.40 2.82
N GLU A 253 8.79 17.54 2.90
CA GLU A 253 9.32 18.76 3.48
C GLU A 253 9.61 18.61 4.98
N LEU A 254 10.88 18.38 5.31
CA LEU A 254 11.42 18.51 6.67
C LEU A 254 11.57 20.01 7.01
N ASN A 255 10.48 20.74 7.12
CA ASN A 255 10.55 22.14 7.53
C ASN A 255 10.70 22.23 9.05
N MET A 256 11.93 22.43 9.54
CA MET A 256 12.24 22.53 10.98
C MET A 256 11.49 23.67 11.71
N MET A 257 10.87 24.60 10.97
CA MET A 257 10.10 25.71 11.54
C MET A 257 8.58 25.52 11.49
N VAL A 258 8.06 24.54 10.75
CA VAL A 258 6.62 24.28 10.64
C VAL A 258 6.41 22.78 10.85
N ASP A 259 5.81 22.41 11.98
CA ASP A 259 5.45 21.03 12.27
C ASP A 259 4.26 20.58 11.40
N ASP A 260 4.47 20.49 10.08
CA ASP A 260 3.47 19.93 9.16
C ASP A 260 3.65 18.41 9.07
N LYS A 261 3.45 17.77 10.23
CA LYS A 261 3.46 16.33 10.41
C LYS A 261 2.10 15.70 10.10
N TYR A 262 1.30 16.30 9.21
CA TYR A 262 -0.03 15.74 8.95
C TYR A 262 0.04 14.54 8.00
N ILE A 263 0.72 14.62 6.85
CA ILE A 263 0.67 13.56 5.83
C ILE A 263 1.79 12.51 6.01
N ASP A 264 1.44 11.27 6.34
CA ASP A 264 2.41 10.19 6.59
C ASP A 264 2.69 9.34 5.35
N LYS A 265 1.68 9.11 4.51
CA LYS A 265 1.78 8.38 3.25
C LYS A 265 1.02 9.07 2.14
N VAL A 266 1.46 8.85 0.91
CA VAL A 266 0.83 9.39 -0.28
C VAL A 266 0.53 8.26 -1.25
N TYR A 267 -0.68 8.23 -1.80
CA TYR A 267 -1.04 7.25 -2.82
C TYR A 267 -1.67 7.91 -4.04
N HIS A 268 -1.60 7.21 -5.17
CA HIS A 268 -2.18 7.67 -6.43
C HIS A 268 -3.21 6.68 -6.94
N TRP A 269 -4.36 7.17 -7.40
CA TRP A 269 -5.49 6.35 -7.83
C TRP A 269 -6.18 6.89 -9.10
N THR A 270 -6.99 6.13 -9.83
CA THR A 270 -6.77 4.71 -10.12
C THR A 270 -5.89 4.61 -11.36
N ILE A 271 -4.78 3.87 -11.28
CA ILE A 271 -3.83 3.75 -12.38
C ILE A 271 -3.78 2.31 -12.88
N ASP A 272 -4.03 2.11 -14.17
CA ASP A 272 -3.99 0.77 -14.77
C ASP A 272 -2.91 0.61 -15.84
N LEU A 273 -2.53 1.69 -16.54
CA LEU A 273 -1.56 1.60 -17.62
C LEU A 273 -0.15 1.45 -17.06
N THR A 274 0.60 0.48 -17.59
CA THR A 274 1.95 0.11 -17.14
C THR A 274 2.89 1.31 -17.14
N GLN A 275 2.82 2.18 -18.16
CA GLN A 275 3.64 3.38 -18.23
C GLN A 275 3.29 4.41 -17.16
N ASN A 276 2.01 4.57 -16.84
CA ASN A 276 1.55 5.49 -15.81
C ASN A 276 1.88 4.94 -14.41
N LEU A 277 1.83 3.61 -14.22
CA LEU A 277 2.31 2.96 -13.01
C LEU A 277 3.80 3.26 -12.76
N ARG A 278 4.66 3.09 -13.78
CA ARG A 278 6.09 3.48 -13.67
C ARG A 278 6.26 4.96 -13.37
N ALA A 279 5.53 5.83 -14.07
CA ALA A 279 5.59 7.27 -13.83
C ALA A 279 5.23 7.62 -12.39
N SER A 280 4.17 7.00 -11.84
CA SER A 280 3.75 7.21 -10.46
C SER A 280 4.73 6.63 -9.44
N LEU A 281 5.38 5.50 -9.72
CA LEU A 281 6.43 4.97 -8.82
C LEU A 281 7.60 5.96 -8.70
N ARG A 282 8.00 6.57 -9.82
CA ARG A 282 9.09 7.56 -9.87
C ARG A 282 8.79 8.86 -9.15
N THR A 283 7.52 9.27 -9.03
CA THR A 283 7.18 10.46 -8.23
C THR A 283 7.41 10.24 -6.74
N GLY A 284 7.47 8.99 -6.30
CA GLY A 284 7.77 8.65 -4.92
C GLY A 284 6.55 8.45 -4.04
N VAL A 285 5.40 8.06 -4.61
CA VAL A 285 4.24 7.60 -3.83
C VAL A 285 4.55 6.34 -3.03
N ASP A 286 3.81 6.13 -1.95
CA ASP A 286 3.91 4.96 -1.06
C ASP A 286 2.92 3.85 -1.46
N GLY A 287 1.86 4.20 -2.20
CA GLY A 287 0.89 3.24 -2.70
C GLY A 287 0.26 3.67 -4.02
N ILE A 288 -0.29 2.69 -4.73
CA ILE A 288 -1.13 2.92 -5.91
C ILE A 288 -2.39 2.06 -5.79
N ILE A 289 -3.54 2.69 -6.02
CA ILE A 289 -4.81 1.99 -6.25
C ILE A 289 -4.90 1.61 -7.74
N THR A 290 -5.14 0.34 -8.02
CA THR A 290 -5.17 -0.20 -9.39
C THR A 290 -6.20 -1.33 -9.56
N ASN A 291 -6.76 -1.44 -10.76
CA ASN A 291 -7.58 -2.58 -11.18
C ASN A 291 -6.70 -3.78 -11.62
N HIS A 292 -5.38 -3.58 -11.70
CA HIS A 292 -4.40 -4.55 -12.22
C HIS A 292 -3.16 -4.72 -11.31
N PRO A 293 -3.32 -5.25 -10.08
CA PRO A 293 -2.19 -5.42 -9.16
C PRO A 293 -1.01 -6.21 -9.73
N GLU A 294 -1.29 -7.16 -10.64
CA GLU A 294 -0.25 -7.97 -11.29
C GLU A 294 0.73 -7.14 -12.12
N ARG A 295 0.27 -6.02 -12.71
CA ARG A 295 1.13 -5.14 -13.51
C ARG A 295 2.16 -4.48 -12.61
N LEU A 296 1.74 -4.02 -11.44
CA LEU A 296 2.63 -3.40 -10.47
C LEU A 296 3.65 -4.40 -9.91
N VAL A 297 3.24 -5.64 -9.62
CA VAL A 297 4.19 -6.69 -9.20
C VAL A 297 5.25 -6.97 -10.26
N ASN A 298 4.88 -6.96 -11.54
CA ASN A 298 5.85 -7.14 -12.62
C ASN A 298 6.81 -5.95 -12.72
N ILE A 299 6.30 -4.72 -12.60
CA ILE A 299 7.12 -3.50 -12.64
C ILE A 299 8.12 -3.46 -11.49
N LEU A 300 7.73 -3.85 -10.28
CA LEU A 300 8.63 -3.86 -9.11
C LEU A 300 9.80 -4.85 -9.23
N ARG A 301 9.80 -5.73 -10.23
CA ARG A 301 10.92 -6.63 -10.55
C ARG A 301 11.87 -6.07 -11.60
N GLU A 302 11.53 -4.94 -12.21
CA GLU A 302 12.39 -4.27 -13.18
C GLU A 302 13.63 -3.72 -12.46
N VAL A 303 14.76 -3.71 -13.16
CA VAL A 303 16.07 -3.26 -12.64
C VAL A 303 15.99 -1.85 -12.03
N GLU A 304 15.10 -1.01 -12.56
CA GLU A 304 14.88 0.35 -12.04
C GLU A 304 14.30 0.38 -10.62
N PHE A 305 13.46 -0.58 -10.23
CA PHE A 305 12.70 -0.53 -8.98
C PHE A 305 13.09 -1.61 -7.98
N VAL A 306 13.67 -2.72 -8.45
CA VAL A 306 13.89 -3.93 -7.65
C VAL A 306 14.74 -3.69 -6.41
N ASP A 307 15.71 -2.77 -6.45
CA ASP A 307 16.56 -2.45 -5.30
C ASP A 307 16.09 -1.23 -4.49
N LEU A 308 15.02 -0.56 -4.94
CA LEU A 308 14.51 0.67 -4.34
C LEU A 308 13.19 0.47 -3.59
N ILE A 309 12.33 -0.42 -4.10
CA ILE A 309 10.95 -0.56 -3.66
C ILE A 309 10.64 -2.05 -3.48
N ARG A 310 9.99 -2.39 -2.37
CA ARG A 310 9.42 -3.72 -2.14
C ARG A 310 7.95 -3.62 -1.77
N LEU A 311 7.19 -4.68 -1.99
CA LEU A 311 5.84 -4.75 -1.45
C LEU A 311 5.90 -4.72 0.09
N ALA A 312 5.07 -3.88 0.68
CA ALA A 312 4.84 -3.87 2.12
C ALA A 312 4.19 -5.19 2.58
N ASP A 313 4.46 -5.59 3.81
CA ASP A 313 3.74 -6.67 4.48
C ASP A 313 3.20 -6.21 5.85
N GLN A 314 2.69 -7.14 6.64
CA GLN A 314 2.07 -6.86 7.94
C GLN A 314 3.06 -6.39 9.02
N ASP A 315 4.36 -6.47 8.77
CA ASP A 315 5.40 -5.99 9.69
C ASP A 315 5.82 -4.54 9.36
N ASP A 316 5.37 -3.99 8.23
CA ASP A 316 5.57 -2.59 7.87
C ASP A 316 4.46 -1.72 8.47
N ASP A 317 4.83 -0.68 9.22
CA ASP A 317 3.86 0.29 9.72
C ASP A 317 3.37 1.19 8.57
N PRO A 318 2.07 1.15 8.19
CA PRO A 318 1.54 2.02 7.15
C PRO A 318 1.53 3.50 7.55
N PHE A 319 1.82 3.84 8.79
CA PHE A 319 1.78 5.22 9.29
C PHE A 319 3.18 5.78 9.57
N GLU A 320 4.22 4.95 9.44
CA GLU A 320 5.61 5.41 9.56
C GLU A 320 6.08 6.02 8.23
N ARG A 321 6.45 7.30 8.23
CA ARG A 321 7.06 7.97 7.07
C ARG A 321 8.36 7.31 6.66
N PHE A 322 8.49 7.01 5.37
CA PHE A 322 9.75 6.49 4.85
C PHE A 322 10.72 7.65 4.59
N ILE A 323 11.76 7.76 5.43
CA ILE A 323 12.79 8.80 5.28
C ILE A 323 13.93 8.25 4.41
N THR A 324 13.90 8.55 3.11
CA THR A 324 15.03 8.23 2.22
C THR A 324 16.23 9.11 2.60
N ARG A 325 17.28 8.52 3.19
CA ARG A 325 18.53 9.26 3.53
C ARG A 325 19.33 9.72 2.31
N ARG A 326 18.95 9.31 1.10
CA ARG A 326 19.43 9.94 -0.13
C ARG A 326 18.40 10.96 -0.58
N ALA A 327 18.85 12.20 -0.72
CA ALA A 327 18.33 13.10 -1.73
C ALA A 327 18.64 12.48 -3.11
N GLU A 328 17.94 11.40 -3.45
CA GLU A 328 17.80 11.01 -4.84
C GLU A 328 17.13 12.19 -5.49
N SER A 329 17.85 12.83 -6.41
CA SER A 329 17.25 13.79 -7.32
C SER A 329 16.08 13.07 -7.98
N ILE A 330 14.86 13.28 -7.48
CA ILE A 330 13.64 12.70 -8.03
C ILE A 330 13.69 13.08 -9.50
N PRO A 331 13.93 12.13 -10.42
CA PRO A 331 14.01 12.48 -11.82
C PRO A 331 12.65 13.08 -12.16
N SER A 332 12.68 14.32 -12.66
CA SER A 332 11.48 15.08 -12.99
C SER A 332 10.51 14.17 -13.77
N PRO A 333 9.19 14.15 -13.49
CA PRO A 333 8.24 13.23 -14.13
C PRO A 333 8.25 13.29 -15.68
N ALA A 334 8.86 14.34 -16.24
CA ALA A 334 9.18 14.49 -17.66
C ALA A 334 10.29 13.56 -18.19
N SER A 335 11.11 12.91 -17.36
CA SER A 335 12.25 12.08 -17.77
C SER A 335 11.85 10.77 -18.48
N ASN A 336 10.56 10.46 -18.50
CA ASN A 336 10.00 9.44 -19.38
C ASN A 336 10.28 9.72 -20.87
N SER A 337 10.74 10.93 -21.25
CA SER A 337 10.98 11.41 -22.62
C SER A 337 11.84 10.51 -23.52
N ASN A 338 12.55 9.51 -22.97
CA ASN A 338 13.46 8.69 -23.77
C ASN A 338 12.81 7.47 -24.42
N GLN A 339 11.56 7.12 -24.08
CA GLN A 339 10.80 6.09 -24.80
C GLN A 339 10.11 6.71 -26.03
N PRO A 340 10.30 6.17 -27.25
CA PRO A 340 9.63 6.67 -28.45
C PRO A 340 8.12 6.71 -28.26
N LEU A 341 7.47 7.77 -28.75
CA LEU A 341 6.01 7.96 -28.65
C LEU A 341 5.23 6.71 -29.13
N ALA A 342 5.72 6.06 -30.18
CA ALA A 342 5.15 4.82 -30.70
C ALA A 342 5.11 3.71 -29.63
N VAL A 343 6.18 3.49 -28.87
CA VAL A 343 6.23 2.44 -27.82
C VAL A 343 5.25 2.74 -26.70
N ARG A 344 5.08 4.02 -26.33
CA ARG A 344 4.06 4.42 -25.34
C ARG A 344 2.64 4.15 -25.85
N ILE A 345 2.36 4.48 -27.11
CA ILE A 345 1.06 4.24 -27.72
C ILE A 345 0.78 2.73 -27.79
N PHE A 346 1.73 1.93 -28.29
CA PHE A 346 1.56 0.47 -28.40
C PHE A 346 1.39 -0.21 -27.04
N SER A 347 2.19 0.16 -26.04
CA SER A 347 2.06 -0.41 -24.68
C SER A 347 0.73 -0.01 -24.02
N GLY A 348 0.31 1.26 -24.16
CA GLY A 348 -0.98 1.72 -23.66
C GLY A 348 -2.17 1.01 -24.33
N LEU A 349 -2.13 0.82 -25.67
CA LEU A 349 -3.16 0.07 -26.40
C LEU A 349 -3.21 -1.39 -25.97
N ASN A 350 -2.06 -2.04 -25.78
CA ASN A 350 -2.00 -3.42 -25.31
C ASN A 350 -2.57 -3.56 -23.89
N ASP A 351 -2.30 -2.59 -23.00
CA ASP A 351 -2.87 -2.56 -21.66
C ASP A 351 -4.39 -2.37 -21.68
N LEU A 352 -4.90 -1.48 -22.52
CA LEU A 352 -6.34 -1.26 -22.69
C LEU A 352 -7.05 -2.50 -23.25
N LEU A 353 -6.49 -3.12 -24.30
CA LEU A 353 -7.02 -4.37 -24.86
C LEU A 353 -6.98 -5.51 -23.85
N SER A 354 -5.90 -5.61 -23.07
CA SER A 354 -5.77 -6.57 -21.98
C SER A 354 -6.83 -6.34 -20.90
N SER A 355 -7.06 -5.09 -20.49
CA SER A 355 -8.09 -4.70 -19.52
C SER A 355 -9.50 -5.02 -20.03
N PHE A 356 -9.79 -4.73 -21.29
CA PHE A 356 -11.07 -5.06 -21.93
C PHE A 356 -11.30 -6.58 -22.03
N ASN A 357 -10.32 -7.34 -22.52
CA ASN A 357 -10.41 -8.80 -22.63
C ASN A 357 -10.61 -9.44 -21.25
N LYS A 358 -9.93 -8.92 -20.23
CA LYS A 358 -10.10 -9.36 -18.85
C LYS A 358 -11.50 -9.05 -18.32
N TYR A 359 -12.04 -7.86 -18.59
CA TYR A 359 -13.41 -7.52 -18.23
C TYR A 359 -14.44 -8.49 -18.85
N LEU A 360 -14.27 -8.83 -20.13
CA LEU A 360 -15.12 -9.82 -20.80
C LEU A 360 -14.98 -11.22 -20.19
N ARG A 361 -13.74 -11.63 -19.87
CA ARG A 361 -13.49 -12.91 -19.20
C ARG A 361 -14.13 -12.94 -17.82
N ASP A 362 -13.90 -11.92 -17.00
CA ASP A 362 -14.39 -11.83 -15.64
C ASP A 362 -15.93 -11.77 -15.63
N PHE A 363 -16.56 -11.16 -16.64
CA PHE A 363 -18.03 -11.22 -16.83
C PHE A 363 -18.53 -12.66 -16.92
N VAL A 364 -17.84 -13.52 -17.68
CA VAL A 364 -18.19 -14.94 -17.79
C VAL A 364 -17.88 -15.68 -16.48
N PHE A 365 -16.69 -15.49 -15.91
CA PHE A 365 -16.26 -16.22 -14.71
C PHE A 365 -17.06 -15.87 -13.45
N LEU A 366 -17.43 -14.60 -13.24
CA LEU A 366 -18.14 -14.16 -12.04
C LEU A 366 -19.64 -14.41 -12.09
N ARG A 367 -20.26 -14.54 -13.28
CA ARG A 367 -21.71 -14.76 -13.43
C ARG A 367 -22.12 -16.20 -13.74
N VAL A 368 -21.24 -17.06 -14.24
CA VAL A 368 -21.59 -18.46 -14.50
C VAL A 368 -21.46 -19.28 -13.21
N ALA A 369 -22.59 -19.54 -12.56
CA ALA A 369 -22.71 -20.25 -11.28
C ALA A 369 -22.15 -21.70 -11.25
N GLY A 370 -21.63 -22.22 -12.37
CA GLY A 370 -21.17 -23.61 -12.50
C GLY A 370 -19.75 -23.90 -11.98
N ASN A 371 -18.86 -22.90 -11.91
CA ASN A 371 -17.42 -23.15 -11.63
C ASN A 371 -17.04 -23.12 -10.14
N HIS A 372 -17.95 -22.74 -9.24
CA HIS A 372 -17.67 -22.80 -7.79
C HIS A 372 -17.62 -24.24 -7.22
N SER A 373 -18.07 -25.25 -7.97
CA SER A 373 -18.00 -26.65 -7.55
C SER A 373 -16.57 -27.24 -7.60
N LEU A 374 -15.70 -26.73 -8.48
CA LEU A 374 -14.34 -27.23 -8.65
C LEU A 374 -13.41 -26.81 -7.50
N SER A 375 -13.58 -25.61 -6.95
CA SER A 375 -12.84 -25.16 -5.77
C SER A 375 -13.22 -25.97 -4.51
N LYS A 376 -14.51 -26.31 -4.34
CA LYS A 376 -14.95 -27.22 -3.26
C LYS A 376 -14.35 -28.63 -3.38
N ARG A 377 -14.20 -29.17 -4.61
CA ARG A 377 -13.58 -30.50 -4.81
C ARG A 377 -12.10 -30.53 -4.42
N HIS A 378 -11.32 -29.47 -4.70
CA HIS A 378 -9.93 -29.41 -4.26
C HIS A 378 -9.76 -29.22 -2.74
N ALA A 379 -10.67 -28.49 -2.08
CA ALA A 379 -10.65 -28.36 -0.62
C ALA A 379 -11.03 -29.67 0.09
N ILE A 380 -11.99 -30.43 -0.45
CA ILE A 380 -12.40 -31.73 0.10
C ILE A 380 -11.31 -32.80 -0.12
N GLN A 381 -10.63 -32.79 -1.27
CA GLN A 381 -9.57 -33.74 -1.58
C GLN A 381 -8.28 -33.52 -0.76
N LYS A 382 -8.01 -32.27 -0.31
CA LYS A 382 -6.94 -32.01 0.67
C LYS A 382 -7.30 -32.45 2.10
N ARG A 383 -8.59 -32.41 2.49
CA ARG A 383 -9.04 -32.93 3.81
C ARG A 383 -8.92 -34.45 3.91
N SER A 384 -9.26 -35.19 2.85
CA SER A 384 -9.13 -36.67 2.88
C SER A 384 -7.68 -37.15 2.98
N HIS A 385 -6.74 -36.46 2.34
CA HIS A 385 -5.31 -36.80 2.46
C HIS A 385 -4.71 -36.46 3.83
N HIS A 386 -5.23 -35.45 4.54
CA HIS A 386 -4.73 -35.11 5.86
C HIS A 386 -5.25 -36.06 6.95
N GLN A 387 -6.49 -36.54 6.81
CA GLN A 387 -7.11 -37.50 7.74
C GLN A 387 -6.52 -38.91 7.60
N HIS A 388 -5.99 -39.28 6.43
CA HIS A 388 -5.28 -40.55 6.27
C HIS A 388 -3.87 -40.55 6.88
N ARG A 389 -3.20 -39.39 7.01
CA ARG A 389 -1.88 -39.31 7.64
C ARG A 389 -1.90 -39.28 9.17
N SER A 390 -3.00 -38.88 9.79
CA SER A 390 -3.11 -38.87 11.27
C SER A 390 -3.40 -40.23 11.89
N THR A 391 -3.75 -41.24 11.08
CA THR A 391 -4.13 -42.58 11.58
C THR A 391 -2.95 -43.58 11.52
N LEU A 392 -1.79 -43.18 10.98
CA LEU A 392 -0.61 -44.02 10.79
C LEU A 392 0.55 -43.72 11.77
N ILE A 393 0.32 -42.89 12.80
CA ILE A 393 1.32 -42.55 13.85
C ILE A 393 0.81 -42.99 15.25
N LYS A 394 -0.09 -43.96 15.29
CA LYS A 394 -0.48 -44.66 16.53
C LYS A 394 -0.57 -46.15 16.28
N LEU A 395 0.58 -46.78 16.05
CA LEU A 395 0.84 -48.20 16.30
C LEU A 395 2.31 -48.34 16.70
#